data_AF-A0A938FYU5-F1
#
_entry.id   AF-A0A938FYU5-F1
#
_cell.length_a   1.000
_cell.length_b   1.000
_cell.length_c   1.000
_cell.angle_alpha   90.00
_cell.angle_beta   90.00
_cell.angle_gamma   90.00
#
_symmetry.space_group_name_H-M   'P 1'
#
loop_
_entity.id
_entity.type
_entity.pdbx_description
1 polymer ?
#
loop_
_entity_poly.entity_id
_entity_poly.type
_entity_poly.pdbx_seq_one_letter_code
_entity_poly.pdbx_strand_id
1 'polypeptide(L)' 'MKLPVPNLLAAEKSPYLLQHAHNPVDWRPWGPEAFAKARKEDKPIFLSVGYSTCHWCHVMERESF' A
#
# COMPACT_ATOMS: atom_id res chain seq x y z
N MET A 1 5.72 7.21 21.91
CA MET A 1 4.89 6.66 20.82
C MET A 1 5.61 6.96 19.50
N LYS A 2 6.19 5.96 18.82
CA LYS A 2 6.84 6.18 17.51
C LYS A 2 5.74 6.39 16.48
N LEU A 3 5.74 7.53 15.79
CA LEU A 3 4.87 7.73 14.62
C LEU A 3 5.24 6.68 13.55
N PRO A 4 4.27 6.03 12.91
CA PRO A 4 4.56 5.09 11.84
C PRO A 4 5.27 5.81 10.69
N VAL A 5 6.45 5.31 10.33
CA VAL A 5 7.20 5.81 9.17
C VAL A 5 6.33 5.57 7.94
N PRO A 6 6.04 6.61 7.14
CA PRO A 6 5.21 6.45 5.96
C PRO A 6 5.86 5.48 4.96
N ASN A 7 5.05 4.62 4.34
CA ASN A 7 5.45 3.81 3.19
C ASN A 7 5.48 4.66 1.90
N LEU A 8 5.81 4.03 0.76
CA LEU A 8 6.01 4.76 -0.49
C LEU A 8 4.73 5.41 -1.05
N LEU A 9 3.54 5.04 -0.57
CA LEU A 9 2.29 5.69 -0.99
C LEU A 9 2.18 7.14 -0.52
N ALA A 10 3.00 7.60 0.44
CA ALA A 10 3.05 9.00 0.84
C ALA A 10 3.46 9.97 -0.30
N ALA A 11 4.07 9.46 -1.37
CA ALA A 11 4.46 10.24 -2.54
C ALA A 11 3.38 10.25 -3.65
N GLU A 12 2.28 9.52 -3.48
CA GLU A 12 1.22 9.42 -4.47
C GLU A 12 0.29 10.64 -4.46
N LYS A 13 -0.40 10.87 -5.59
CA LYS A 13 -1.38 11.96 -5.72
C LYS A 13 -2.80 11.53 -5.37
N SER A 14 -3.08 10.24 -5.42
CA SER A 14 -4.42 9.70 -5.19
C SER A 14 -4.80 9.82 -3.70
N PRO A 15 -5.94 10.45 -3.36
CA PRO A 15 -6.40 10.50 -1.97
C PRO A 15 -6.59 9.11 -1.36
N TYR A 16 -7.03 8.13 -2.18
CA TYR A 16 -7.18 6.75 -1.74
C TYR A 16 -5.82 6.12 -1.35
N LEU A 17 -4.78 6.31 -2.17
CA LEU A 17 -3.45 5.76 -1.86
C LEU A 17 -2.81 6.45 -0.66
N LEU A 18 -2.98 7.77 -0.53
CA LEU A 18 -2.47 8.55 0.61
C LEU A 18 -3.08 8.11 1.94
N GLN A 19 -4.34 7.64 1.96
CA GLN A 19 -4.97 7.10 3.17
C GLN A 19 -4.21 5.88 3.71
N HIS A 20 -3.58 5.08 2.83
CA HIS A 20 -2.81 3.89 3.21
C HIS A 20 -1.33 4.16 3.50
N ALA A 21 -0.88 5.42 3.44
CA ALA A 21 0.54 5.78 3.54
C ALA A 21 1.16 5.45 4.91
N HIS A 22 0.34 5.36 5.96
CA HIS A 22 0.79 5.08 7.33
C HIS A 22 0.42 3.68 7.82
N ASN A 23 -0.13 2.83 6.94
CA ASN A 23 -0.41 1.44 7.29
C ASN A 23 0.92 0.71 7.54
N PRO A 24 0.96 -0.28 8.46
CA PRO A 24 2.18 -0.98 8.80
C PRO A 24 2.71 -1.87 7.67
N VAL A 25 1.88 -2.15 6.66
CA VAL A 25 2.31 -2.79 5.40
C VAL A 25 3.20 -1.82 4.61
N ASP A 26 4.37 -2.29 4.15
CA ASP A 26 5.28 -1.54 3.24
C ASP A 26 4.70 -1.45 1.82
N TRP A 27 3.56 -0.76 1.68
CA TRP A 27 2.90 -0.57 0.40
C TRP A 27 3.80 0.19 -0.58
N ARG A 28 3.70 -0.21 -1.84
CA ARG A 28 4.39 0.41 -2.97
C ARG A 28 3.38 0.70 -4.07
N PRO A 29 3.50 1.82 -4.79
CA PRO A 29 2.67 2.06 -5.95
C PRO A 29 2.98 1.02 -7.03
N TRP A 30 2.00 0.80 -7.89
CA TRP A 30 2.18 -0.09 -9.03
C TRP A 30 3.25 0.48 -9.98
N GLY A 31 4.29 -0.31 -10.27
CA GLY A 31 5.33 0.12 -11.19
C GLY A 31 6.52 -0.83 -11.26
N PRO A 32 7.47 -0.57 -12.19
CA PRO A 32 8.62 -1.44 -12.44
C PRO A 32 9.47 -1.73 -11.20
N GLU A 33 9.57 -0.77 -10.27
CA GLU A 33 10.35 -0.90 -9.04
C GLU A 33 9.81 -1.99 -8.10
N ALA A 34 8.49 -2.13 -7.99
CA ALA A 34 7.86 -3.17 -7.17
C ALA A 34 8.21 -4.56 -7.71
N PHE A 35 8.15 -4.73 -9.04
CA PHE A 35 8.53 -5.97 -9.70
C PHE A 35 10.03 -6.27 -9.62
N ALA A 36 10.88 -5.24 -9.74
CA ALA A 36 12.33 -5.40 -9.61
C ALA A 36 12.70 -5.89 -8.21
N LYS A 37 12.09 -5.32 -7.16
CA LYS A 37 12.26 -5.77 -5.77
C LYS A 37 11.77 -7.19 -5.57
N ALA A 38 10.57 -7.52 -6.04
CA ALA A 38 10.00 -8.86 -5.93
C ALA A 38 10.91 -9.93 -6.54
N ARG A 39 11.44 -9.68 -7.76
CA ARG A 39 12.41 -10.57 -8.41
C ARG A 39 13.73 -10.67 -7.64
N LYS A 40 14.26 -9.55 -7.16
CA LYS A 40 15.53 -9.52 -6.40
C LYS A 40 15.43 -10.30 -5.09
N GLU A 41 14.29 -10.21 -4.41
CA GLU A 41 14.07 -10.85 -3.12
C GLU A 41 13.47 -12.25 -3.21
N ASP A 42 13.16 -12.72 -4.42
CA ASP A 42 12.45 -13.99 -4.67
C ASP A 42 11.15 -14.11 -3.84
N LYS A 43 10.34 -13.05 -3.87
CA LYS A 43 9.06 -12.96 -3.14
C LYS A 43 7.89 -12.74 -4.08
N PRO A 44 6.72 -13.35 -3.80
CA PRO A 44 5.51 -13.07 -4.56
C PRO A 44 5.03 -11.63 -4.34
N ILE A 45 4.23 -11.13 -5.27
CA ILE A 45 3.57 -9.83 -5.16
C ILE A 45 2.14 -10.04 -4.65
N PHE A 46 1.81 -9.39 -3.54
CA PHE A 46 0.43 -9.20 -3.13
C PHE A 46 -0.11 -7.91 -3.76
N LEU A 47 -1.03 -8.03 -4.73
CA LEU A 47 -1.65 -6.89 -5.40
C LEU A 47 -3.02 -6.61 -4.77
N SER A 48 -3.16 -5.44 -4.14
CA SER A 48 -4.43 -4.91 -3.65
C SER A 48 -4.92 -3.78 -4.56
N VAL A 49 -6.18 -3.87 -5.01
CA VAL A 49 -6.80 -2.87 -5.90
C VAL A 49 -8.11 -2.40 -5.26
N GLY A 50 -8.30 -1.09 -5.20
CA GLY A 50 -9.52 -0.49 -4.65
C GLY A 50 -9.68 0.97 -5.06
N TYR A 51 -10.70 1.61 -4.50
CA TYR A 51 -11.06 3.00 -4.79
C TYR A 51 -11.75 3.66 -3.57
N SER A 52 -11.77 4.99 -3.52
CA SER A 52 -12.15 5.76 -2.33
C SER A 52 -13.58 5.55 -1.82
N THR A 53 -14.52 5.15 -2.68
CA THR A 53 -15.93 4.91 -2.31
C THR A 53 -16.28 3.42 -2.20
N CYS A 54 -15.27 2.56 -2.15
CA CYS A 54 -15.43 1.12 -2.01
C CYS A 54 -15.64 0.73 -0.54
N HIS A 55 -16.85 0.32 -0.16
CA HIS A 55 -17.15 -0.11 1.21
C HIS A 55 -16.21 -1.21 1.71
N TRP A 56 -16.04 -2.28 0.92
CA TRP A 56 -15.23 -3.43 1.31
C TRP A 56 -13.72 -3.15 1.34
N CYS A 57 -13.24 -2.15 0.60
CA CYS A 57 -11.84 -1.75 0.64
C CYS A 57 -11.50 -1.12 2.00
N HIS A 58 -12.41 -0.31 2.54
CA HIS A 58 -12.29 0.29 3.88
C HIS A 58 -12.43 -0.75 5.00
N VAL A 59 -13.32 -1.73 4.84
CA VAL A 59 -13.44 -2.84 5.80
C VAL A 59 -12.16 -3.68 5.81
N MET A 60 -11.63 -4.05 4.63
CA MET A 60 -10.39 -4.80 4.52
C MET A 60 -9.20 -4.05 5.12
N GLU A 61 -9.09 -2.73 4.86
CA GLU A 61 -8.04 -1.91 5.44
C GLU A 61 -8.07 -1.96 6.97
N ARG A 62 -9.21 -1.64 7.58
CA ARG A 62 -9.34 -1.57 9.04
C ARG A 62 -9.03 -2.89 9.73
N GLU A 63 -9.37 -4.02 9.10
CA GLU A 63 -9.32 -5.33 9.75
C GLU A 63 -8.10 -6.18 9.37
N SER A 64 -7.42 -5.85 8.26
CA SER A 64 -6.37 -6.71 7.70
C SER A 64 -5.03 -6.01 7.50
N PHE A 65 -4.98 -4.68 7.42
CA PHE A 65 -3.74 -3.92 7.18
C PHE A 65 -3.24 -3.26 8.44
#